data_AF-A0A1B7IQH9-F1
#
_entry.id   AF-A0A1B7IQH9-F1
#
_cell.length_a   1.000
_cell.length_b   1.000
_cell.length_c   1.000
_cell.angle_alpha   90.00
_cell.angle_beta   90.00
_cell.angle_gamma   90.00
#
_symmetry.space_group_name_H-M   'P 1'
#
loop_
_entity.id
_entity.type
_entity.pdbx_description
1 polymer ?
#
loop_
_entity_poly.entity_id
_entity_poly.type
_entity_poly.pdbx_seq_one_letter_code
_entity_poly.pdbx_strand_id
1 'polypeptide(L)'
;MVAKVRGIREAQQNLNKLIDNIQSKKSVRAIYSALFIIGAASAKEVPRDTSTLVNSQFREVEAKGGVVLGRVGYSVAYAAAVHEAPGKYLNTQTDRPVGRGETPGSRGVIWGPNGNPKFLYWPAKDSENEVRKAIIQEMSL
;
A
#
# COMPACT_ATOMS: atom_id res chain seq x y z
N MET A 1 24.15 -46.14 34.89
CA MET A 1 23.62 -44.85 35.37
C MET A 1 22.96 -44.14 34.20
N VAL A 2 21.64 -43.95 34.22
CA VAL A 2 20.95 -43.12 33.21
C VAL A 2 21.03 -41.67 33.69
N ALA A 3 21.83 -40.84 33.02
CA ALA A 3 21.87 -39.42 33.31
C ALA A 3 20.53 -38.80 32.88
N LYS A 4 19.74 -38.30 33.84
CA LYS A 4 18.48 -37.59 33.57
C LYS A 4 18.83 -36.25 32.93
N VAL A 5 18.66 -36.15 31.60
CA VAL A 5 18.88 -34.91 30.85
C VAL A 5 17.91 -33.85 31.39
N ARG A 6 18.46 -32.78 31.98
CA ARG A 6 17.71 -31.59 32.44
C ARG A 6 17.85 -30.51 31.37
N GLY A 7 16.79 -29.72 31.13
CA GLY A 7 16.85 -28.55 30.23
C GLY A 7 16.26 -28.73 28.82
N ILE A 8 15.80 -29.93 28.41
CA ILE A 8 15.12 -30.12 27.10
C ILE A 8 13.90 -29.19 26.96
N ARG A 9 13.14 -29.03 28.05
CA ARG A 9 11.96 -28.15 28.07
C ARG A 9 12.32 -26.68 27.86
N GLU A 10 13.43 -26.22 28.44
CA GLU A 10 13.92 -24.84 28.28
C GLU A 10 14.46 -24.61 26.87
N ALA A 11 15.18 -25.58 26.31
CA ALA A 11 15.63 -25.54 24.91
C ALA A 11 14.44 -25.48 23.94
N GLN A 12 13.39 -26.29 24.15
CA GLN A 12 12.16 -26.25 23.37
C GLN A 12 11.45 -24.88 23.47
N GLN A 13 11.35 -24.32 24.67
CA GLN A 13 10.73 -23.00 24.87
C GLN A 13 11.51 -21.87 24.17
N ASN A 14 12.83 -21.90 24.25
CA ASN A 14 13.68 -20.91 23.58
C ASN A 14 13.63 -21.05 22.06
N LEU A 15 13.58 -22.29 21.55
CA LEU A 15 13.39 -22.55 20.12
C LEU A 15 12.05 -22.02 19.63
N ASN A 16 10.96 -22.26 20.36
CA ASN A 16 9.63 -21.74 20.01
C ASN A 16 9.62 -20.21 19.96
N LYS A 17 10.18 -19.53 20.98
CA LYS A 17 10.31 -18.07 20.99
C LYS A 17 11.12 -17.54 19.80
N LEU A 18 12.18 -18.24 19.40
CA LEU A 18 12.99 -17.87 18.24
C LEU A 18 12.18 -18.02 16.95
N ILE A 19 11.48 -19.13 16.78
CA ILE A 19 10.59 -19.37 15.62
C ILE A 19 9.52 -18.29 15.56
N ASP A 20 8.85 -17.98 16.68
CA ASP A 20 7.80 -16.95 16.73
C ASP A 20 8.34 -15.56 16.37
N ASN A 21 9.56 -15.21 16.83
CA ASN A 21 10.22 -13.96 16.46
C ASN A 21 10.53 -13.90 14.95
N ILE A 22 11.04 -15.00 14.40
CA ILE A 22 11.34 -15.13 12.97
C ILE A 22 10.05 -14.98 12.15
N GLN A 23 8.99 -15.71 12.51
CA GLN A 23 7.70 -15.62 11.83
C GLN A 23 7.12 -14.21 11.91
N SER A 24 7.17 -13.57 13.08
CA SER A 24 6.71 -12.19 13.26
C SER A 24 7.45 -11.21 12.34
N LYS A 25 8.78 -11.34 12.22
CA LYS A 25 9.58 -10.51 11.31
C LYS A 25 9.22 -10.76 9.85
N LYS A 26 9.10 -12.03 9.44
CA LYS A 26 8.70 -12.41 8.07
C LYS A 26 7.32 -11.85 7.73
N SER A 27 6.34 -11.96 8.63
CA SER A 27 4.99 -11.41 8.44
C SER A 27 4.99 -9.89 8.30
N VAL A 28 5.76 -9.18 9.12
CA VAL A 28 5.89 -7.71 8.99
C VAL A 28 6.49 -7.33 7.63
N ARG A 29 7.57 -7.99 7.21
CA ARG A 29 8.16 -7.76 5.87
C ARG A 29 7.18 -8.06 4.74
N ALA A 30 6.45 -9.17 4.83
CA ALA A 30 5.43 -9.55 3.85
C ALA A 30 4.37 -8.45 3.67
N ILE A 31 3.88 -7.87 4.77
CA ILE A 31 2.93 -6.76 4.73
C ILE A 31 3.57 -5.50 4.13
N TYR A 32 4.80 -5.14 4.50
CA TYR A 32 5.49 -4.00 3.87
C TYR A 32 5.64 -4.19 2.35
N SER A 33 6.02 -5.37 1.89
CA SER A 33 6.15 -5.70 0.46
C SER A 33 4.81 -5.60 -0.26
N ALA A 34 3.72 -6.09 0.35
CA ALA A 34 2.37 -5.94 -0.18
C ALA A 34 1.96 -4.46 -0.31
N LEU A 35 2.13 -3.68 0.76
CA LEU A 35 1.79 -2.26 0.77
C LEU A 35 2.64 -1.45 -0.22
N PHE A 36 3.90 -1.84 -0.44
CA PHE A 36 4.76 -1.21 -1.42
C PHE A 36 4.23 -1.41 -2.84
N ILE A 37 3.85 -2.64 -3.19
CA ILE A 37 3.29 -2.98 -4.50
C ILE A 37 1.98 -2.21 -4.74
N ILE A 38 1.05 -2.28 -3.79
CA ILE A 38 -0.26 -1.60 -3.90
C ILE A 38 -0.06 -0.09 -4.00
N GLY A 39 0.78 0.50 -3.13
CA GLY A 39 1.04 1.93 -3.14
C GLY A 39 1.70 2.41 -4.44
N ALA A 40 2.65 1.64 -4.98
CA ALA A 40 3.30 1.96 -6.24
C ALA A 40 2.34 1.83 -7.44
N ALA A 41 1.50 0.80 -7.46
CA ALA A 41 0.46 0.65 -8.48
C ALA A 41 -0.55 1.81 -8.40
N SER A 42 -1.03 2.12 -7.20
CA SER A 42 -1.95 3.22 -6.94
C SER A 42 -1.41 4.57 -7.41
N ALA A 43 -0.15 4.88 -7.09
CA ALA A 43 0.47 6.16 -7.44
C ALA A 43 0.51 6.44 -8.96
N LYS A 44 0.47 5.40 -9.80
CA LYS A 44 0.41 5.54 -11.27
C LYS A 44 -0.94 6.06 -11.75
N GLU A 45 -2.00 5.77 -10.99
CA GLU A 45 -3.39 6.12 -11.32
C GLU A 45 -3.91 7.34 -10.59
N VAL A 46 -3.09 7.98 -9.75
CA VAL A 46 -3.50 9.20 -9.04
C VAL A 46 -3.56 10.38 -10.01
N PRO A 47 -4.69 11.11 -10.08
CA PRO A 47 -4.77 12.35 -10.84
C PRO A 47 -3.80 13.41 -10.31
N ARG A 48 -3.02 14.01 -11.21
CA ARG A 48 -1.97 14.97 -10.85
C ARG A 48 -2.27 16.37 -11.36
N ASP A 49 -2.49 17.27 -10.41
CA ASP A 49 -2.49 18.73 -10.61
C ASP A 49 -1.17 19.29 -10.04
N THR A 50 -1.13 19.54 -8.73
CA THR A 50 0.06 20.04 -8.01
C THR A 50 0.92 18.94 -7.37
N SER A 51 0.64 17.66 -7.67
CA SER A 51 1.21 16.48 -6.98
C SER A 51 0.87 16.32 -5.50
N THR A 52 0.09 17.23 -4.90
CA THR A 52 -0.30 17.17 -3.48
C THR A 52 -0.99 15.84 -3.13
N LEU A 53 -1.89 15.36 -3.99
CA LEU A 53 -2.60 14.10 -3.74
C LEU A 53 -1.64 12.91 -3.67
N VAL A 54 -0.82 12.69 -4.69
CA VAL A 54 0.10 11.54 -4.70
C VAL A 54 1.18 11.62 -3.62
N ASN A 55 1.67 12.82 -3.31
CA ASN A 55 2.66 13.03 -2.25
C ASN A 55 2.10 12.83 -0.84
N SER A 56 0.77 12.79 -0.70
CA SER A 56 0.09 12.51 0.56
C SER A 56 -0.07 11.00 0.85
N GLN A 57 0.49 10.14 0.00
CA GLN A 57 0.42 8.69 0.18
C GLN A 57 1.11 8.28 1.49
N PHE A 58 0.43 7.46 2.28
CA PHE A 58 0.99 6.87 3.49
C PHE A 58 0.90 5.34 3.44
N ARG A 59 1.77 4.69 4.22
CA ARG A 59 1.76 3.25 4.47
C ARG A 59 2.02 3.02 5.95
N GLU A 60 1.15 2.26 6.59
CA GLU A 60 1.22 1.97 8.02
C GLU A 60 1.17 0.47 8.23
N VAL A 61 1.97 -0.01 9.18
CA VAL A 61 1.99 -1.41 9.61
C VAL A 61 1.87 -1.43 11.12
N GLU A 62 0.88 -2.15 11.64
CA GLU A 62 0.64 -2.35 13.06
C GLU A 62 0.64 -3.85 13.37
N ALA A 63 1.48 -4.30 14.30
CA ALA A 63 1.48 -5.68 14.78
C ALA A 63 0.85 -5.73 16.18
N LYS A 64 -0.33 -6.34 16.29
CA LYS A 64 -1.07 -6.44 17.56
C LYS A 64 -1.78 -7.79 17.67
N GLY A 65 -1.60 -8.45 18.82
CA GLY A 65 -2.36 -9.67 19.16
C GLY A 65 -2.16 -10.83 18.17
N GLY A 66 -0.96 -11.01 17.61
CA GLY A 66 -0.67 -12.06 16.63
C GLY A 66 -1.14 -11.76 15.20
N VAL A 67 -1.72 -10.57 14.96
CA VAL A 67 -2.13 -10.09 13.64
C VAL A 67 -1.21 -8.95 13.22
N VAL A 68 -0.80 -8.95 11.96
CA VAL A 68 -0.13 -7.81 11.33
C VAL A 68 -1.14 -7.14 10.39
N LEU A 69 -1.52 -5.90 10.71
CA LEU A 69 -2.41 -5.08 9.90
C LEU A 69 -1.57 -4.10 9.06
N GLY A 70 -1.84 -4.06 7.76
CA GLY A 70 -1.27 -3.08 6.84
C GLY A 70 -2.33 -2.12 6.32
N ARG A 71 -2.01 -0.83 6.23
CA ARG A 71 -2.85 0.20 5.61
C ARG A 71 -2.04 1.01 4.60
N VAL A 72 -2.66 1.34 3.47
CA VAL A 72 -2.12 2.27 2.48
C VAL A 72 -3.25 3.19 2.02
N GLY A 73 -2.97 4.47 1.87
CA GLY A 73 -3.97 5.46 1.52
C GLY A 73 -3.36 6.82 1.26
N TYR A 74 -4.21 7.85 1.23
CA TYR A 74 -3.83 9.23 0.98
C TYR A 74 -4.40 10.13 2.07
N SER A 75 -3.57 11.00 2.63
CA SER A 75 -3.91 11.78 3.84
C SER A 75 -4.65 13.09 3.56
N VAL A 76 -4.69 13.56 2.31
CA VAL A 76 -5.44 14.78 1.97
C VAL A 76 -6.95 14.57 2.07
N ALA A 77 -7.66 15.52 2.68
CA ALA A 77 -9.10 15.39 2.97
C ALA A 77 -9.97 15.13 1.72
N TYR A 78 -9.57 15.67 0.56
CA TYR A 78 -10.31 15.49 -0.68
C TYR A 78 -10.03 14.15 -1.39
N ALA A 79 -9.11 13.32 -0.89
CA ALA A 79 -8.69 12.09 -1.57
C ALA A 79 -9.87 11.14 -1.82
N ALA A 80 -10.74 10.95 -0.83
CA ALA A 80 -11.92 10.08 -0.94
C ALA A 80 -12.89 10.59 -2.02
N ALA A 81 -13.14 11.91 -2.07
CA ALA A 81 -14.02 12.50 -3.07
C ALA A 81 -13.46 12.34 -4.50
N VAL A 82 -12.14 12.51 -4.68
CA VAL A 82 -11.50 12.29 -5.99
C VAL A 82 -11.49 10.80 -6.35
N HIS A 83 -11.28 9.92 -5.38
CA HIS A 83 -11.30 8.47 -5.58
C HIS A 83 -12.67 7.96 -6.04
N GLU A 84 -13.75 8.50 -5.48
CA GLU A 84 -15.13 8.14 -5.79
C GLU A 84 -15.73 8.89 -6.98
N ALA A 85 -15.04 9.91 -7.51
CA ALA A 85 -15.57 10.72 -8.59
C ALA A 85 -15.88 9.86 -9.84
N PRO A 86 -16.99 10.13 -10.57
CA PRO A 86 -17.50 9.24 -11.61
C PRO A 86 -16.67 9.23 -12.91
N GLY A 87 -15.50 9.87 -12.94
CA GLY A 87 -14.67 9.91 -14.15
C GLY A 87 -15.29 10.66 -15.33
N LYS A 88 -16.20 11.62 -15.09
CA LYS A 88 -16.93 12.35 -16.16
C LYS A 88 -16.05 12.87 -17.30
N TYR A 89 -14.81 13.27 -16.99
CA TYR A 89 -13.84 13.81 -17.95
C TYR A 89 -12.65 12.88 -18.20
N LEU A 90 -12.75 11.61 -17.78
CA LEU A 90 -11.71 10.61 -17.98
C LEU A 90 -11.48 10.40 -19.49
N ASN A 91 -10.22 10.30 -19.90
CA ASN A 91 -9.82 10.15 -21.30
C ASN A 91 -10.29 11.29 -22.24
N THR A 92 -10.59 12.47 -21.68
CA THR A 92 -10.92 13.67 -22.47
C THR A 92 -9.77 14.69 -22.40
N GLN A 93 -9.71 15.59 -23.39
CA GLN A 93 -8.80 16.75 -23.37
C GLN A 93 -9.45 17.96 -22.68
N THR A 94 -10.25 17.72 -21.63
CA THR A 94 -10.91 18.81 -20.91
C THR A 94 -9.90 19.48 -19.99
N ASP A 95 -9.58 20.75 -20.26
CA ASP A 95 -8.71 21.55 -19.41
C ASP A 95 -9.28 21.70 -17.98
N ARG A 96 -8.39 21.72 -17.00
CA ARG A 96 -8.78 22.09 -15.63
C ARG A 96 -9.22 23.56 -15.61
N PRO A 97 -10.25 23.91 -14.82
CA PRO A 97 -10.61 25.29 -14.58
C PRO A 97 -9.41 26.08 -14.03
N VAL A 98 -9.22 27.28 -14.55
CA VAL A 98 -8.14 28.19 -14.16
C VAL A 98 -8.71 29.42 -13.45
N GLY A 99 -7.90 30.03 -12.59
CA GLY A 99 -8.24 31.27 -11.91
C GLY A 99 -8.28 32.48 -12.84
N ARG A 100 -8.78 33.61 -12.34
CA ARG A 100 -8.80 34.87 -13.09
C ARG A 100 -7.36 35.30 -13.42
N GLY A 101 -7.06 35.48 -14.71
CA GLY A 101 -5.75 35.89 -15.19
C GLY A 101 -4.78 34.74 -15.47
N GLU A 102 -5.16 33.50 -15.21
CA GLU A 102 -4.41 32.31 -15.61
C GLU A 102 -4.76 31.91 -17.05
N THR A 103 -3.77 31.43 -17.81
CA THR A 103 -3.97 30.95 -19.19
C THR A 103 -4.75 29.62 -19.19
N PRO A 104 -5.83 29.47 -19.98
CA PRO A 104 -6.50 28.19 -20.16
C PRO A 104 -5.51 27.07 -20.56
N GLY A 105 -5.68 25.88 -20.00
CA GLY A 105 -4.79 24.73 -20.22
C GLY A 105 -3.47 24.75 -19.42
N SER A 106 -3.12 25.85 -18.75
CA SER A 106 -1.89 25.94 -17.94
C SER A 106 -1.79 24.92 -16.79
N ARG A 107 -2.93 24.42 -16.32
CA ARG A 107 -3.05 23.42 -15.25
C ARG A 107 -3.15 21.98 -15.77
N GLY A 108 -3.06 21.78 -17.08
CA GLY A 108 -3.29 20.49 -17.75
C GLY A 108 -4.74 20.04 -17.72
N VAL A 109 -4.96 18.80 -18.16
CA VAL A 109 -6.30 18.22 -18.34
C VAL A 109 -6.81 17.54 -17.07
N ILE A 110 -8.13 17.55 -16.88
CA ILE A 110 -8.78 16.80 -15.81
C ILE A 110 -8.41 15.31 -15.97
N TRP A 111 -8.10 14.64 -14.86
CA TRP A 111 -7.58 13.26 -14.80
C TRP A 111 -6.19 13.00 -15.42
N GLY A 112 -5.62 13.88 -16.26
CA GLY A 112 -4.42 13.52 -17.03
C GLY A 112 -3.10 13.38 -16.24
N PRO A 113 -2.08 12.71 -16.84
CA PRO A 113 -2.16 11.86 -18.05
C PRO A 113 -2.66 10.43 -17.75
N ASN A 114 -2.52 9.94 -16.52
CA ASN A 114 -2.79 8.55 -16.16
C ASN A 114 -3.80 8.41 -15.00
N GLY A 115 -4.44 9.51 -14.60
CA GLY A 115 -5.33 9.50 -13.45
C GLY A 115 -6.62 8.74 -13.76
N ASN A 116 -7.03 7.88 -12.83
CA ASN A 116 -8.27 7.12 -12.93
C ASN A 116 -9.12 7.30 -11.67
N PRO A 117 -10.46 7.27 -11.79
CA PRO A 117 -11.31 6.97 -10.63
C PRO A 117 -10.87 5.68 -9.98
N LYS A 118 -11.17 5.53 -8.69
CA LYS A 118 -10.86 4.29 -7.96
C LYS A 118 -9.35 3.92 -7.97
N PHE A 119 -8.48 4.92 -8.08
CA PHE A 119 -7.00 4.81 -8.14
C PHE A 119 -6.31 4.06 -6.98
N LEU A 120 -7.04 3.60 -5.97
CA LEU A 120 -6.53 2.72 -4.91
C LEU A 120 -7.12 1.30 -5.02
N TYR A 121 -8.36 1.18 -5.48
CA TYR A 121 -9.09 -0.08 -5.54
C TYR A 121 -8.66 -0.91 -6.74
N TRP A 122 -8.69 -0.34 -7.95
CA TRP A 122 -8.29 -1.07 -9.16
C TRP A 122 -6.82 -1.48 -9.11
N PRO A 123 -5.87 -0.60 -8.74
CA PRO A 123 -4.48 -1.02 -8.60
C PRO A 123 -4.24 -2.10 -7.55
N ALA A 124 -4.98 -2.08 -6.44
CA ALA A 124 -4.90 -3.14 -5.43
C ALA A 124 -5.46 -4.47 -5.96
N LYS A 125 -6.55 -4.41 -6.73
CA LYS A 125 -7.17 -5.59 -7.34
C LYS A 125 -6.29 -6.18 -8.44
N ASP A 126 -5.75 -5.33 -9.30
CA ASP A 126 -4.94 -5.73 -10.44
C ASP A 126 -3.57 -6.29 -10.02
N SER A 127 -3.05 -5.85 -8.86
CA SER A 127 -1.79 -6.33 -8.29
C SER A 127 -1.92 -7.50 -7.31
N GLU A 128 -3.10 -8.14 -7.22
CA GLU A 128 -3.38 -9.21 -6.25
C GLU A 128 -2.39 -10.38 -6.37
N ASN A 129 -2.04 -10.75 -7.61
CA ASN A 129 -1.10 -11.84 -7.88
C ASN A 129 0.33 -11.49 -7.45
N GLU A 130 0.78 -10.27 -7.76
CA GLU A 130 2.09 -9.74 -7.38
C GLU A 130 2.21 -9.64 -5.85
N VAL A 131 1.17 -9.12 -5.20
CA VAL A 131 1.08 -9.04 -3.73
C VAL A 131 1.17 -10.44 -3.13
N ARG A 132 0.38 -11.39 -3.62
CA ARG A 132 0.40 -12.78 -3.13
C ARG A 132 1.79 -13.40 -3.31
N LYS A 133 2.42 -13.20 -4.47
CA LYS A 133 3.76 -13.70 -4.77
C LYS A 133 4.79 -13.12 -3.81
N ALA A 134 4.76 -11.81 -3.57
CA ALA A 134 5.65 -11.13 -2.64
C ALA A 134 5.49 -11.63 -1.20
N ILE A 135 4.24 -11.83 -0.75
CA ILE A 135 3.97 -12.39 0.58
C ILE A 135 4.55 -13.79 0.72
N ILE A 136 4.30 -14.68 -0.24
CA ILE A 136 4.84 -16.05 -0.22
C ILE A 136 6.38 -16.04 -0.19
N GLN A 137 6.99 -15.18 -1.00
CA GLN A 137 8.44 -15.02 -1.03
C GLN A 137 8.99 -14.59 0.34
N GLU A 138 8.43 -13.55 0.95
CA GLU A 138 8.87 -13.06 2.27
C GLU A 138 8.70 -14.07 3.40
N MET A 139 7.67 -14.91 3.33
CA MET A 139 7.42 -15.99 4.28
C MET A 139 8.38 -17.17 4.09
N SER A 140 8.89 -17.37 2.87
CA SER A 140 9.84 -18.44 2.56
C SER A 140 11.30 -18.12 2.93
N LEU A 141 11.65 -16.84 3.11
CA LEU A 141 12.98 -16.34 3.53
C LEU A 141 13.22 -16.52 5.02
#